data_AF-A0A944HPY4-F1
#
_entry.id   AF-A0A944HPY4-F1
#
_cell.length_a   1.000
_cell.length_b   1.000
_cell.length_c   1.000
_cell.angle_alpha   90.00
_cell.angle_beta   90.00
_cell.angle_gamma   90.00
#
_symmetry.space_group_name_H-M   'P 1'
#
loop_
_entity.id
_entity.type
_entity.pdbx_description
1 polymer ?
#
loop_
_entity_poly.entity_id
_entity_poly.type
_entity_poly.pdbx_seq_one_letter_code
_entity_poly.pdbx_strand_id
1 'polypeptide(L)'
;MTARIAERTTSMAMDHGYGAASRAHAHLLPPMLRAPLEGRTWREFGWILLSLPMSVLLFSFAVSMTAVSAGLLVTFLGVPLLAASFAALRGFGAVERVRARALLDVDVAAPEPVRISRSGAAGWIGGMLKSGASWRHLLYAIFHFPWAVFGFCLAVPLWATGWALLLYPLWQWVFPMYAGIDGLQLYGDGTHNFYLDSAFEITVTSVVGLLLTLATPWIIRGLAGVDRLMVAGLLGPSRLASRVVELESDRGVVVDTAAADLRRIERDLHDGAQARLVALAMDLGLAREKLLEDP
;
A
#
# COMPACT_ATOMS: atom_id res chain seq x y z
N MET A 1 39.05 39.29 33.77
CA MET A 1 38.56 37.91 33.52
C MET A 1 37.22 38.02 32.80
N THR A 2 37.25 38.60 31.60
CA THR A 2 36.09 39.19 30.91
C THR A 2 36.27 39.04 29.40
N ALA A 3 36.74 37.87 28.97
CA ALA A 3 37.07 37.58 27.57
C ALA A 3 36.74 36.13 27.18
N ARG A 4 35.87 35.43 27.95
CA ARG A 4 35.55 34.01 27.71
C ARG A 4 34.05 33.71 27.71
N ILE A 5 33.24 34.72 27.41
CA ILE A 5 31.77 34.59 27.25
C ILE A 5 31.31 35.02 25.83
N ALA A 6 32.14 35.74 25.07
CA ALA A 6 31.78 36.22 23.73
C ALA A 6 32.01 35.21 22.58
N GLU A 7 32.68 34.08 22.83
CA GLU A 7 33.01 33.08 21.79
C GLU A 7 31.99 31.95 21.66
N ARG A 8 31.03 31.82 22.59
CA ARG A 8 30.05 30.71 22.56
C ARG A 8 28.75 31.03 21.84
N THR A 9 28.51 32.29 21.50
CA THR A 9 27.32 32.75 20.75
C THR A 9 27.55 32.83 19.25
N THR A 10 28.80 32.72 18.76
CA THR A 10 29.15 32.76 17.33
C THR A 10 29.24 31.38 16.67
N SER A 11 29.05 30.29 17.43
CA SER A 11 29.04 28.91 16.89
C SER A 11 27.61 28.37 16.66
N MET A 12 26.57 29.14 16.98
CA MET A 12 25.17 28.67 16.93
C MET A 12 24.36 29.24 15.76
N ALA A 13 25.00 30.00 14.86
CA ALA A 13 24.34 30.68 13.74
C ALA A 13 24.88 30.29 12.35
N MET A 14 25.63 29.18 12.24
CA MET A 14 26.15 28.68 10.97
C MET A 14 25.79 27.20 10.75
N ASP A 15 24.50 26.86 10.86
CA ASP A 15 24.02 25.54 10.40
C ASP A 15 22.58 25.56 9.88
N HIS A 16 22.11 26.71 9.38
CA HIS A 16 20.82 26.84 8.68
C HIS A 16 21.09 27.37 7.26
N GLY A 17 21.78 26.53 6.48
CA GLY A 17 22.18 26.84 5.12
C GLY A 17 22.26 25.62 4.21
N TYR A 18 21.69 24.48 4.60
CA TYR A 18 21.24 23.47 3.62
C TYR A 18 19.99 24.00 2.93
N GLY A 19 20.15 25.12 2.22
CA GLY A 19 19.29 25.48 1.12
C GLY A 19 19.46 24.39 0.09
N ALA A 20 18.61 23.36 0.24
CA ALA A 20 18.20 22.47 -0.80
C ALA A 20 18.08 23.28 -2.10
N ALA A 21 19.14 23.26 -2.90
CA ALA A 21 19.02 23.25 -4.34
C ALA A 21 18.32 21.92 -4.67
N SER A 22 17.05 21.85 -4.29
CA SER A 22 16.08 20.98 -4.90
C SER A 22 16.25 21.28 -6.38
N ARG A 23 16.80 20.29 -7.07
CA ARG A 23 16.79 20.22 -8.52
C ARG A 23 15.32 20.23 -8.93
N ALA A 24 14.74 21.43 -8.98
CA ALA A 24 13.55 21.74 -9.72
C ALA A 24 13.93 21.46 -11.16
N HIS A 25 13.82 20.20 -11.54
CA HIS A 25 13.79 19.81 -12.93
C HIS A 25 12.57 20.55 -13.48
N ALA A 26 12.83 21.71 -14.09
CA ALA A 26 11.85 22.47 -14.82
C ALA A 26 11.21 21.49 -15.80
N HIS A 27 10.01 21.04 -15.48
CA HIS A 27 9.28 20.08 -16.26
C HIS A 27 8.80 20.82 -17.52
N LEU A 28 9.59 20.74 -18.59
CA LEU A 28 9.38 21.42 -19.88
C LEU A 28 8.07 21.08 -20.61
N LEU A 29 7.25 20.16 -20.08
CA LEU A 29 5.97 19.76 -20.68
C LEU A 29 4.86 19.79 -19.64
N PRO A 30 3.66 20.31 -20.00
CA PRO A 30 2.47 20.21 -19.16
C PRO A 30 2.24 18.78 -18.66
N PRO A 31 1.83 18.57 -17.39
CA PRO A 31 1.63 17.24 -16.81
C PRO A 31 0.67 16.36 -17.62
N MET A 32 -0.26 16.96 -18.36
CA MET A 32 -1.20 16.26 -19.24
C MET A 32 -0.50 15.51 -20.39
N LEU A 33 0.51 16.12 -21.03
CA LEU A 33 1.23 15.51 -22.16
C LEU A 33 2.20 14.41 -21.74
N ARG A 34 2.62 14.40 -20.47
CA ARG A 34 3.51 13.36 -19.92
C ARG A 34 2.78 12.16 -19.36
N ALA A 35 1.50 12.31 -19.00
CA ALA A 35 0.69 11.26 -18.41
C ALA A 35 0.76 9.91 -19.16
N PRO A 36 0.73 9.82 -20.51
CA PRO A 36 0.81 8.53 -21.20
C PRO A 36 2.22 7.91 -21.24
N LEU A 37 3.27 8.70 -21.01
CA LEU A 37 4.67 8.26 -21.02
C LEU A 37 5.25 8.07 -19.61
N GLU A 38 4.49 8.42 -18.58
CA GLU A 38 4.93 8.33 -17.19
C GLU A 38 4.97 6.87 -16.72
N GLY A 39 6.08 6.45 -16.09
CA GLY A 39 6.23 5.09 -15.57
C GLY A 39 5.15 4.68 -14.57
N ARG A 40 4.52 5.65 -13.90
CA ARG A 40 3.37 5.41 -13.03
C ARG A 40 2.16 4.86 -13.78
N THR A 41 1.81 5.45 -14.93
CA THR A 41 0.66 5.02 -15.74
C THR A 41 0.86 3.60 -16.25
N TRP A 42 2.08 3.25 -16.65
CA TRP A 42 2.43 1.89 -17.07
C TRP A 42 2.35 0.88 -15.92
N ARG A 43 2.72 1.26 -14.69
CA ARG A 43 2.52 0.40 -13.51
C ARG A 43 1.03 0.22 -13.18
N GLU A 44 0.23 1.29 -13.25
CA GLU A 44 -1.23 1.24 -13.01
C GLU A 44 -1.95 0.44 -14.12
N PHE A 45 -1.54 0.60 -15.38
CA PHE A 45 -2.04 -0.21 -16.50
C PHE A 45 -1.64 -1.68 -16.36
N GLY A 46 -0.38 -1.95 -16.01
CA GLY A 46 0.10 -3.31 -15.74
C GLY A 46 -0.65 -3.97 -14.59
N TRP A 47 -1.04 -3.20 -13.56
CA TRP A 47 -1.91 -3.68 -12.50
C TRP A 47 -3.28 -4.13 -13.03
N ILE A 48 -3.96 -3.31 -13.86
CA ILE A 48 -5.26 -3.66 -14.44
C ILE A 48 -5.14 -4.85 -15.40
N LEU A 49 -4.05 -4.95 -16.16
CA LEU A 49 -3.82 -6.07 -17.07
C LEU A 49 -3.67 -7.40 -16.30
N LEU A 50 -2.95 -7.37 -15.18
CA LEU A 50 -2.75 -8.54 -14.32
C LEU A 50 -3.94 -8.82 -13.39
N SER A 51 -4.82 -7.83 -13.14
CA SER A 51 -5.95 -8.01 -12.22
C SER A 51 -6.98 -8.99 -12.77
N LEU A 52 -7.21 -9.03 -14.10
CA LEU A 52 -8.14 -9.98 -14.71
C LEU A 52 -7.74 -11.44 -14.48
N PRO A 53 -6.55 -11.93 -14.91
CA PRO A 53 -6.18 -13.33 -14.72
C PRO A 53 -6.09 -13.71 -13.24
N MET A 54 -5.61 -12.79 -12.39
CA MET A 54 -5.54 -13.02 -10.95
C MET A 54 -6.92 -13.12 -10.32
N SER A 55 -7.86 -12.25 -10.71
CA SER A 55 -9.24 -12.29 -10.23
C SER A 55 -9.97 -13.54 -10.68
N VAL A 56 -9.79 -13.97 -11.93
CA VAL A 56 -10.37 -15.22 -12.44
C VAL A 56 -9.90 -16.40 -11.59
N LEU A 57 -8.60 -16.50 -11.31
CA LEU A 57 -8.03 -17.55 -10.46
C LEU A 57 -8.58 -17.49 -9.03
N LEU A 58 -8.54 -16.33 -8.39
CA LEU A 58 -9.03 -16.09 -7.03
C LEU A 58 -10.52 -16.40 -6.90
N PHE A 59 -11.34 -15.90 -7.83
CA PHE A 59 -12.78 -16.11 -7.84
C PHE A 59 -13.13 -17.58 -8.07
N SER A 60 -12.53 -18.21 -9.08
CA SER A 60 -12.76 -19.63 -9.39
C SER A 60 -12.37 -20.51 -8.22
N PHE A 61 -11.22 -20.25 -7.59
CA PHE A 61 -10.79 -20.95 -6.37
C PHE A 61 -11.75 -20.71 -5.21
N ALA A 62 -12.11 -19.45 -4.93
CA ALA A 62 -12.99 -19.08 -3.83
C ALA A 62 -14.36 -19.74 -3.95
N VAL A 63 -15.00 -19.67 -5.13
CA VAL A 63 -16.32 -20.21 -5.37
C VAL A 63 -16.28 -21.75 -5.34
N SER A 64 -15.34 -22.37 -6.06
CA SER A 64 -15.25 -23.83 -6.11
C SER A 64 -14.95 -24.43 -4.73
N MET A 65 -13.97 -23.90 -4.00
CA MET A 65 -13.60 -24.41 -2.68
C MET A 65 -14.70 -24.17 -1.65
N THR A 66 -15.39 -23.04 -1.70
CA THR A 66 -16.53 -22.77 -0.81
C THR A 66 -17.68 -23.71 -1.12
N ALA A 67 -18.01 -23.93 -2.40
CA ALA A 67 -19.06 -24.83 -2.83
C ALA A 67 -18.77 -26.30 -2.45
N VAL A 68 -17.54 -26.77 -2.70
CA VAL A 68 -17.12 -28.14 -2.33
C VAL A 68 -17.10 -28.31 -0.81
N SER A 69 -16.60 -27.31 -0.08
CA SER A 69 -16.63 -27.34 1.38
C SER A 69 -18.06 -27.38 1.92
N ALA A 70 -18.97 -26.58 1.35
CA ALA A 70 -20.38 -26.58 1.72
C ALA A 70 -21.06 -27.94 1.43
N GLY A 71 -20.79 -28.54 0.27
CA GLY A 71 -21.29 -29.88 -0.07
C GLY A 71 -20.77 -30.97 0.87
N LEU A 72 -19.51 -30.88 1.29
CA LEU A 72 -18.88 -31.80 2.24
C LEU A 72 -19.22 -31.51 3.71
N LEU A 73 -20.05 -30.50 4.01
CA LEU A 73 -20.49 -30.28 5.40
C LEU A 73 -21.28 -31.47 5.95
N VAL A 74 -21.99 -32.19 5.08
CA VAL A 74 -22.74 -33.41 5.44
C VAL A 74 -21.82 -34.49 6.03
N THR A 75 -20.57 -34.56 5.59
CA THR A 75 -19.59 -35.56 6.04
C THR A 75 -18.66 -35.04 7.15
N PHE A 76 -18.92 -33.83 7.67
CA PHE A 76 -18.02 -33.04 8.54
C PHE A 76 -16.66 -32.67 7.93
N LEU A 77 -16.27 -33.27 6.79
CA LEU A 77 -15.01 -33.00 6.08
C LEU A 77 -15.00 -31.62 5.42
N GLY A 78 -16.18 -31.01 5.22
CA GLY A 78 -16.32 -29.65 4.70
C GLY A 78 -15.71 -28.57 5.60
N VAL A 79 -15.73 -28.78 6.92
CA VAL A 79 -15.22 -27.80 7.90
C VAL A 79 -13.68 -27.63 7.81
N PRO A 80 -12.85 -28.71 7.85
CA PRO A 80 -11.41 -28.57 7.65
C PRO A 80 -11.05 -28.07 6.25
N LEU A 81 -11.80 -28.48 5.21
CA LEU A 81 -11.58 -28.00 3.85
C LEU A 81 -11.84 -26.49 3.72
N LEU A 82 -12.90 -25.97 4.37
CA LEU A 82 -13.21 -24.55 4.39
C LEU A 82 -12.13 -23.74 5.14
N ALA A 83 -11.60 -24.29 6.24
CA ALA A 83 -10.50 -23.66 6.94
C ALA A 83 -9.21 -23.63 6.08
N ALA A 84 -8.93 -24.71 5.34
CA ALA A 84 -7.82 -24.76 4.39
C ALA A 84 -7.99 -23.75 3.24
N SER A 85 -9.19 -23.61 2.69
CA SER A 85 -9.46 -22.64 1.62
C SER A 85 -9.32 -21.20 2.11
N PHE A 86 -9.74 -20.89 3.34
CA PHE A 86 -9.50 -19.59 3.97
C PHE A 86 -8.01 -19.32 4.19
N ALA A 87 -7.22 -20.33 4.59
CA ALA A 87 -5.77 -20.19 4.70
C ALA A 87 -5.14 -19.86 3.34
N ALA A 88 -5.56 -20.54 2.28
CA ALA A 88 -5.11 -20.27 0.92
C ALA A 88 -5.48 -18.85 0.44
N LEU A 89 -6.72 -18.41 0.69
CA LEU A 89 -7.16 -17.04 0.37
C LEU A 89 -6.36 -15.96 1.10
N ARG A 90 -5.94 -16.21 2.36
CA ARG A 90 -5.01 -15.32 3.07
C ARG A 90 -3.62 -15.29 2.42
N GLY A 91 -3.14 -16.44 1.94
CA GLY A 91 -1.90 -16.55 1.16
C GLY A 91 -1.96 -15.72 -0.12
N PHE A 92 -3.03 -15.87 -0.91
CA PHE A 92 -3.25 -15.03 -2.09
C PHE A 92 -3.38 -13.54 -1.73
N GLY A 93 -4.04 -13.21 -0.62
CA GLY A 93 -4.09 -11.84 -0.10
C GLY A 93 -2.72 -11.25 0.25
N ALA A 94 -1.72 -12.07 0.56
CA ALA A 94 -0.34 -11.60 0.72
C ALA A 94 0.30 -11.27 -0.65
N VAL A 95 0.08 -12.13 -1.66
CA VAL A 95 0.55 -11.90 -3.03
C VAL A 95 -0.06 -10.61 -3.61
N GLU A 96 -1.37 -10.40 -3.42
CA GLU A 96 -2.08 -9.19 -3.85
C GLU A 96 -1.49 -7.92 -3.21
N ARG A 97 -1.13 -7.96 -1.93
CA ARG A 97 -0.51 -6.83 -1.22
C ARG A 97 0.91 -6.55 -1.71
N VAL A 98 1.70 -7.58 -1.99
CA VAL A 98 3.04 -7.43 -2.60
C VAL A 98 2.91 -6.80 -3.99
N ARG A 99 1.94 -7.25 -4.79
CA ARG A 99 1.67 -6.66 -6.11
C ARG A 99 1.19 -5.22 -6.00
N ALA A 100 0.33 -4.90 -5.03
CA ALA A 100 -0.14 -3.54 -4.78
C ALA A 100 1.00 -2.60 -4.36
N ARG A 101 1.95 -3.08 -3.54
CA ARG A 101 3.17 -2.34 -3.21
C ARG A 101 4.04 -2.14 -4.46
N ALA A 102 4.25 -3.18 -5.26
CA ALA A 102 5.11 -3.13 -6.44
C ALA A 102 4.55 -2.25 -7.58
N LEU A 103 3.23 -2.23 -7.81
CA LEU A 103 2.63 -1.53 -8.95
C LEU A 103 1.87 -0.26 -8.56
N LEU A 104 1.16 -0.26 -7.44
CA LEU A 104 0.35 0.89 -7.02
C LEU A 104 1.05 1.77 -5.96
N ASP A 105 2.20 1.32 -5.44
CA ASP A 105 2.93 2.02 -4.37
C ASP A 105 2.07 2.18 -3.10
N VAL A 106 1.21 1.19 -2.83
CA VAL A 106 0.39 1.14 -1.61
C VAL A 106 0.95 0.08 -0.69
N ASP A 107 1.43 0.51 0.49
CA ASP A 107 1.85 -0.40 1.52
C ASP A 107 0.69 -0.75 2.46
N VAL A 108 0.30 -2.02 2.47
CA VAL A 108 -0.79 -2.54 3.29
C VAL A 108 -0.26 -3.57 4.29
N ALA A 109 -0.34 -3.21 5.57
CA ALA A 109 0.07 -4.07 6.67
C ALA A 109 -0.64 -5.44 6.65
N ALA A 110 0.00 -6.45 7.26
CA ALA A 110 -0.57 -7.78 7.34
C ALA A 110 -1.86 -7.82 8.19
N PRO A 111 -2.87 -8.60 7.78
CA PRO A 111 -4.06 -8.80 8.58
C PRO A 111 -3.72 -9.55 9.88
N GLU A 112 -4.56 -9.37 10.90
CA GLU A 112 -4.35 -9.97 12.23
C GLU A 112 -4.06 -11.48 12.15
N PRO A 113 -3.07 -11.99 12.91
CA PRO A 113 -2.80 -13.42 12.98
C PRO A 113 -4.01 -14.16 13.54
N VAL A 114 -4.21 -15.41 13.09
CA VAL A 114 -5.33 -16.24 13.54
C VAL A 114 -5.15 -16.54 15.02
N ARG A 115 -6.09 -16.07 15.86
CA ARG A 115 -6.08 -16.35 17.30
C ARG A 115 -6.48 -17.80 17.54
N ILE A 116 -5.52 -18.63 17.92
CA ILE A 116 -5.73 -20.05 18.20
C ILE A 116 -6.05 -20.20 19.70
N SER A 117 -7.28 -20.59 20.04
CA SER A 117 -7.72 -20.73 21.43
C SER A 117 -7.38 -22.09 22.05
N ARG A 118 -7.13 -23.13 21.25
CA ARG A 118 -6.76 -24.48 21.69
C ARG A 118 -5.63 -25.02 20.81
N SER A 119 -4.63 -25.67 21.39
CA SER A 119 -3.56 -26.31 20.63
C SER A 119 -4.10 -27.45 19.74
N GLY A 120 -3.66 -27.51 18.49
CA GLY A 120 -3.99 -28.58 17.53
C GLY A 120 -4.92 -28.17 16.39
N ALA A 121 -5.20 -29.12 15.49
CA ALA A 121 -5.93 -28.88 14.24
C ALA A 121 -7.34 -28.30 14.45
N ALA A 122 -8.09 -28.80 15.44
CA ALA A 122 -9.44 -28.31 15.74
C ALA A 122 -9.46 -26.84 16.20
N GLY A 123 -8.45 -26.42 16.96
CA GLY A 123 -8.31 -25.03 17.40
C GLY A 123 -7.93 -24.09 16.25
N TRP A 124 -7.08 -24.56 15.33
CA TRP A 124 -6.75 -23.82 14.10
C TRP A 124 -7.97 -23.66 13.18
N ILE A 125 -8.73 -24.74 12.94
CA ILE A 125 -9.98 -24.71 12.15
C ILE A 125 -10.97 -23.71 12.76
N GLY A 126 -11.21 -23.80 14.07
CA GLY A 126 -12.12 -22.89 14.77
C GLY A 126 -11.65 -21.43 14.72
N GLY A 127 -10.35 -21.18 14.84
CA GLY A 127 -9.75 -19.85 14.70
C GLY A 127 -9.92 -19.28 13.29
N MET A 128 -9.76 -20.11 12.26
CA MET A 128 -9.87 -19.68 10.87
C MET A 128 -11.31 -19.28 10.49
N LEU A 129 -12.29 -20.09 10.90
CA LEU A 129 -13.71 -19.85 10.61
C LEU A 129 -14.26 -18.63 11.35
N LYS A 130 -13.77 -18.35 12.55
CA LYS A 130 -14.14 -17.17 13.35
C LYS A 130 -13.37 -15.91 12.94
N SER A 131 -12.35 -16.02 12.10
CA SER A 131 -11.54 -14.86 11.70
C SER A 131 -12.29 -13.98 10.72
N GLY A 132 -12.69 -12.78 11.15
CA GLY A 132 -13.29 -11.78 10.27
C GLY A 132 -12.38 -11.37 9.10
N ALA A 133 -11.05 -11.46 9.28
CA ALA A 133 -10.10 -11.23 8.20
C ALA A 133 -10.22 -12.28 7.08
N SER A 134 -10.37 -13.57 7.42
CA SER A 134 -10.53 -14.64 6.41
C SER A 134 -11.79 -14.44 5.55
N TRP A 135 -12.90 -14.02 6.16
CA TRP A 135 -14.11 -13.66 5.44
C TRP A 135 -13.92 -12.45 4.52
N ARG A 136 -13.15 -11.45 4.93
CA ARG A 136 -12.83 -10.30 4.07
C ARG A 136 -11.98 -10.68 2.86
N HIS A 137 -11.07 -11.65 2.98
CA HIS A 137 -10.33 -12.19 1.84
C HIS A 137 -11.25 -12.91 0.85
N LEU A 138 -12.25 -13.64 1.33
CA LEU A 138 -13.27 -14.26 0.47
C LEU A 138 -14.11 -13.18 -0.24
N LEU A 139 -14.57 -12.16 0.48
CA LEU A 139 -15.32 -11.04 -0.10
C LEU A 139 -14.49 -10.27 -1.14
N TYR A 140 -13.19 -10.09 -0.90
CA TYR A 140 -12.28 -9.51 -1.88
C TYR A 140 -12.27 -10.35 -3.17
N ALA A 141 -12.11 -11.66 -3.10
CA ALA A 141 -12.12 -12.52 -4.29
C ALA A 141 -13.44 -12.44 -5.08
N ILE A 142 -14.57 -12.31 -4.38
CA ILE A 142 -15.89 -12.21 -5.00
C ILE A 142 -16.11 -10.84 -5.66
N PHE A 143 -15.82 -9.75 -4.97
CA PHE A 143 -16.07 -8.39 -5.47
C PHE A 143 -15.01 -7.90 -6.44
N HIS A 144 -13.76 -8.35 -6.31
CA HIS A 144 -12.68 -7.90 -7.18
C HIS A 144 -12.85 -8.44 -8.60
N PHE A 145 -13.44 -9.63 -8.77
CA PHE A 145 -13.69 -10.21 -10.09
C PHE A 145 -14.53 -9.34 -11.05
N PRO A 146 -15.78 -8.95 -10.72
CA PRO A 146 -16.57 -8.09 -11.61
C PRO A 146 -15.89 -6.74 -11.86
N TRP A 147 -15.18 -6.21 -10.85
CA TRP A 147 -14.43 -4.97 -10.99
C TRP A 147 -13.23 -5.11 -11.95
N ALA A 148 -12.45 -6.19 -11.83
CA ALA A 148 -11.31 -6.46 -12.70
C ALA A 148 -11.75 -6.69 -14.15
N VAL A 149 -12.88 -7.39 -14.36
CA VAL A 149 -13.49 -7.54 -15.70
C VAL A 149 -13.87 -6.17 -16.27
N PHE A 150 -14.59 -5.35 -15.50
CA PHE A 150 -14.96 -4.00 -15.91
C PHE A 150 -13.74 -3.13 -16.24
N GLY A 151 -12.76 -3.09 -15.33
CA GLY A 151 -11.54 -2.31 -15.50
C GLY A 151 -10.72 -2.73 -16.71
N PHE A 152 -10.59 -4.04 -16.95
CA PHE A 152 -9.90 -4.59 -18.13
C PHE A 152 -10.64 -4.24 -19.43
N CYS A 153 -11.95 -4.49 -19.48
CA CYS A 153 -12.80 -4.21 -20.64
C CYS A 153 -12.89 -2.71 -20.97
N LEU A 154 -12.70 -1.84 -19.99
CA LEU A 154 -12.64 -0.40 -20.22
C LEU A 154 -11.23 0.06 -20.62
N ALA A 155 -10.21 -0.30 -19.83
CA ALA A 155 -8.86 0.25 -19.98
C ALA A 155 -8.15 -0.27 -21.22
N VAL A 156 -8.21 -1.58 -21.52
CA VAL A 156 -7.46 -2.18 -22.62
C VAL A 156 -7.95 -1.69 -23.99
N PRO A 157 -9.25 -1.77 -24.31
CA PRO A 157 -9.73 -1.25 -25.59
C PRO A 157 -9.53 0.25 -25.71
N LEU A 158 -9.80 1.02 -24.66
CA LEU A 158 -9.64 2.48 -24.72
C LEU A 158 -8.17 2.88 -24.95
N TRP A 159 -7.22 2.20 -24.31
CA TRP A 159 -5.79 2.42 -24.52
C TRP A 159 -5.37 2.01 -25.94
N ALA A 160 -5.78 0.81 -26.38
CA ALA A 160 -5.45 0.30 -27.71
C ALA A 160 -6.03 1.17 -28.83
N THR A 161 -7.30 1.57 -28.73
CA THR A 161 -7.97 2.45 -29.70
C THR A 161 -7.36 3.84 -29.70
N GLY A 162 -7.03 4.42 -28.53
CA GLY A 162 -6.35 5.71 -28.45
C GLY A 162 -5.04 5.72 -29.24
N TRP A 163 -4.18 4.72 -29.01
CA TRP A 163 -2.91 4.58 -29.73
C TRP A 163 -3.11 4.25 -31.21
N ALA A 164 -4.06 3.38 -31.55
CA ALA A 164 -4.34 3.01 -32.94
C ALA A 164 -4.79 4.22 -33.77
N LEU A 165 -5.68 5.07 -33.24
CA LEU A 165 -6.14 6.29 -33.90
C LEU A 165 -5.05 7.37 -33.95
N LEU A 166 -4.28 7.52 -32.88
CA LEU A 166 -3.15 8.47 -32.83
C LEU A 166 -2.09 8.13 -33.88
N LEU A 167 -1.76 6.85 -34.02
CA LEU A 167 -0.76 6.36 -34.96
C LEU A 167 -1.35 6.07 -36.36
N TYR A 168 -2.63 6.36 -36.59
CA TYR A 168 -3.32 6.12 -37.86
C TYR A 168 -2.53 6.58 -39.11
N PRO A 169 -1.91 7.77 -39.14
CA PRO A 169 -1.17 8.23 -40.31
C PRO A 169 0.03 7.33 -40.66
N LEU A 170 0.58 6.59 -39.68
CA LEU A 170 1.74 5.72 -39.85
C LEU A 170 1.39 4.33 -40.38
N TRP A 171 0.17 3.83 -40.13
CA TRP A 171 -0.23 2.47 -40.51
C TRP A 171 -1.39 2.43 -41.52
N GLN A 172 -1.98 3.57 -41.88
CA GLN A 172 -3.07 3.67 -42.86
C GLN A 172 -2.75 2.97 -44.20
N TRP A 173 -1.48 2.92 -44.60
CA TRP A 173 -1.03 2.27 -45.84
C TRP A 173 -1.34 0.77 -45.91
N VAL A 174 -1.62 0.12 -44.78
CA VAL A 174 -2.01 -1.29 -44.70
C VAL A 174 -3.37 -1.52 -45.39
N PHE A 175 -4.28 -0.56 -45.33
CA PHE A 175 -5.62 -0.66 -45.94
C PHE A 175 -5.57 -0.80 -47.47
N PRO A 176 -4.97 0.15 -48.22
CA PRO A 176 -4.89 0.02 -49.67
C PRO A 176 -3.99 -1.14 -50.10
N MET A 177 -2.95 -1.48 -49.34
CA MET A 177 -2.00 -2.55 -49.68
C MET A 177 -2.59 -3.96 -49.53
N TYR A 178 -3.36 -4.22 -48.47
CA TYR A 178 -3.80 -5.59 -48.12
C TYR A 178 -5.32 -5.79 -48.17
N ALA A 179 -6.10 -4.73 -47.96
CA ALA A 179 -7.56 -4.82 -47.83
C ALA A 179 -8.31 -4.25 -49.04
N GLY A 180 -7.63 -3.55 -49.95
CA GLY A 180 -8.24 -2.96 -51.16
C GLY A 180 -9.29 -1.90 -50.83
N ILE A 181 -9.22 -1.30 -49.64
CA ILE A 181 -10.07 -0.21 -49.17
C ILE A 181 -9.21 1.02 -48.88
N ASP A 182 -9.79 2.21 -49.05
CA ASP A 182 -9.04 3.47 -49.05
C ASP A 182 -8.58 3.90 -47.65
N GLY A 183 -9.22 3.38 -46.58
CA GLY A 183 -8.83 3.68 -45.20
C GLY A 183 -9.73 3.01 -44.17
N LEU A 184 -9.63 3.47 -42.92
CA LEU A 184 -10.49 3.00 -41.84
C LEU A 184 -11.95 3.42 -42.13
N GLN A 185 -12.82 2.44 -42.35
CA GLN A 185 -14.24 2.68 -42.62
C GLN A 185 -14.97 3.05 -41.33
N LEU A 186 -15.50 4.28 -41.25
CA LEU A 186 -16.22 4.76 -40.08
C LEU A 186 -17.72 4.35 -40.13
N TYR A 187 -18.30 4.36 -41.34
CA TYR A 187 -19.68 3.98 -41.59
C TYR A 187 -19.83 3.40 -43.00
N GLY A 188 -20.69 2.40 -43.15
CA GLY A 188 -21.02 1.83 -44.46
C GLY A 188 -22.38 1.18 -44.45
N ASP A 189 -23.28 1.67 -45.28
CA ASP A 189 -24.63 1.11 -45.48
C ASP A 189 -24.79 0.52 -46.89
N GLY A 190 -23.69 0.02 -47.46
CA GLY A 190 -23.63 -0.57 -48.81
C GLY A 190 -23.78 0.41 -49.98
N THR A 191 -24.38 1.59 -49.76
CA THR A 191 -24.59 2.65 -50.78
C THR A 191 -23.70 3.88 -50.56
N HIS A 192 -23.38 4.22 -49.31
CA HIS A 192 -22.41 5.24 -48.95
C HIS A 192 -21.45 4.66 -47.93
N ASN A 193 -20.16 4.60 -48.28
CA ASN A 193 -19.10 4.22 -47.39
C ASN A 193 -18.28 5.47 -47.07
N PHE A 194 -18.23 5.86 -45.80
CA PHE A 194 -17.37 6.93 -45.32
C PHE A 194 -16.04 6.31 -44.88
N TYR A 195 -15.03 6.52 -45.71
CA TYR A 195 -13.65 6.21 -45.41
C TYR A 195 -12.98 7.45 -44.79
N LEU A 196 -11.88 7.23 -44.08
CA LEU A 196 -11.03 8.29 -43.52
C LEU A 196 -9.79 8.42 -44.40
N ASP A 197 -9.97 9.00 -45.58
CA ASP A 197 -9.00 9.05 -46.69
C ASP A 197 -8.55 10.48 -47.02
N SER A 198 -9.30 11.49 -46.58
CA SER A 198 -8.86 12.89 -46.70
C SER A 198 -7.80 13.25 -45.66
N ALA A 199 -6.83 14.10 -46.04
CA ALA A 199 -5.82 14.64 -45.12
C ALA A 199 -6.45 15.31 -43.87
N PHE A 200 -7.64 15.91 -44.03
CA PHE A 200 -8.42 16.48 -42.94
C PHE A 200 -8.96 15.40 -41.99
N GLU A 201 -9.56 14.33 -42.52
CA GLU A 201 -10.13 13.22 -41.74
C GLU A 201 -9.06 12.45 -40.97
N ILE A 202 -7.90 12.20 -41.59
CA ILE A 202 -6.73 11.62 -40.95
C ILE A 202 -6.29 12.50 -39.77
N THR A 203 -6.20 13.82 -39.99
CA THR A 203 -5.82 14.77 -38.93
C THR A 203 -6.83 14.77 -37.78
N VAL A 204 -8.14 14.81 -38.08
CA VAL A 204 -9.20 14.73 -37.06
C VAL A 204 -9.12 13.43 -36.29
N THR A 205 -8.92 12.31 -36.97
CA THR A 205 -8.78 10.98 -36.37
C THR A 205 -7.58 10.90 -35.43
N SER A 206 -6.43 11.46 -35.84
CA SER A 206 -5.24 11.54 -34.99
C SER A 206 -5.44 12.46 -33.79
N VAL A 207 -6.16 13.57 -33.94
CA VAL A 207 -6.50 14.46 -32.82
C VAL A 207 -7.44 13.76 -31.83
N VAL A 208 -8.44 13.03 -32.32
CA VAL A 208 -9.32 12.21 -31.45
C VAL A 208 -8.51 11.12 -30.74
N GLY A 209 -7.63 10.43 -31.46
CA GLY A 209 -6.72 9.44 -30.88
C GLY A 209 -5.78 10.05 -29.83
N LEU A 210 -5.28 11.26 -30.07
CA LEU A 210 -4.47 12.01 -29.10
C LEU A 210 -5.28 12.32 -27.84
N LEU A 211 -6.49 12.86 -27.99
CA LEU A 211 -7.36 13.19 -26.86
C LEU A 211 -7.70 11.94 -26.04
N LEU A 212 -8.04 10.83 -26.69
CA LEU A 212 -8.26 9.55 -26.03
C LEU A 212 -7.01 9.10 -25.27
N THR A 213 -5.84 9.06 -25.93
CA THR A 213 -4.57 8.66 -25.32
C THR A 213 -4.19 9.53 -24.11
N LEU A 214 -4.53 10.83 -24.13
CA LEU A 214 -4.31 11.74 -23.01
C LEU A 214 -5.34 11.57 -21.89
N ALA A 215 -6.56 11.14 -22.20
CA ALA A 215 -7.62 10.91 -21.22
C ALA A 215 -7.48 9.57 -20.50
N THR A 216 -7.04 8.51 -21.19
CA THR A 216 -6.99 7.16 -20.63
C THR A 216 -6.14 7.01 -19.36
N PRO A 217 -5.00 7.72 -19.15
CA PRO A 217 -4.25 7.66 -17.89
C PRO A 217 -5.10 8.07 -16.68
N TRP A 218 -6.01 9.02 -16.85
CA TRP A 218 -6.90 9.48 -15.77
C TRP A 218 -7.96 8.45 -15.44
N ILE A 219 -8.49 7.76 -16.46
CA ILE A 219 -9.45 6.66 -16.30
C ILE A 219 -8.76 5.48 -15.59
N ILE A 220 -7.58 5.09 -16.04
CA ILE A 220 -6.75 4.05 -15.41
C ILE A 220 -6.47 4.41 -13.94
N ARG A 221 -6.15 5.67 -13.66
CA ARG A 221 -5.91 6.14 -12.29
C ARG A 221 -7.16 6.07 -11.43
N GLY A 222 -8.32 6.41 -11.98
CA GLY A 222 -9.61 6.24 -11.31
C GLY A 222 -9.91 4.78 -11.00
N LEU A 223 -9.71 3.89 -11.98
CA LEU A 223 -9.89 2.44 -11.81
C LEU A 223 -8.96 1.87 -10.73
N ALA A 224 -7.67 2.19 -10.82
CA ALA A 224 -6.67 1.80 -9.83
C ALA A 224 -6.97 2.39 -8.45
N GLY A 225 -7.60 3.57 -8.37
CA GLY A 225 -8.06 4.18 -7.13
C GLY A 225 -9.04 3.29 -6.36
N VAL A 226 -10.00 2.68 -7.06
CA VAL A 226 -10.94 1.71 -6.47
C VAL A 226 -10.21 0.46 -6.01
N ASP A 227 -9.25 -0.05 -6.79
CA ASP A 227 -8.44 -1.20 -6.38
C ASP A 227 -7.66 -0.92 -5.09
N ARG A 228 -7.07 0.28 -4.95
CA ARG A 228 -6.41 0.70 -3.71
C ARG A 228 -7.37 0.65 -2.52
N LEU A 229 -8.61 1.10 -2.70
CA LEU A 229 -9.65 1.05 -1.66
C LEU A 229 -10.04 -0.39 -1.31
N MET A 230 -10.16 -1.27 -2.30
CA MET A 230 -10.48 -2.68 -2.06
C MET A 230 -9.35 -3.40 -1.34
N VAL A 231 -8.10 -3.22 -1.77
CA VAL A 231 -6.92 -3.81 -1.11
C VAL A 231 -6.78 -3.27 0.32
N ALA A 232 -6.85 -1.95 0.52
CA ALA A 232 -6.74 -1.37 1.86
C ALA A 232 -7.92 -1.78 2.77
N GLY A 233 -9.14 -1.74 2.24
CA GLY A 233 -10.37 -1.99 2.99
C GLY A 233 -10.62 -3.46 3.31
N LEU A 234 -10.26 -4.39 2.41
CA LEU A 234 -10.56 -5.81 2.54
C LEU A 234 -9.33 -6.67 2.88
N LEU A 235 -8.13 -6.28 2.44
CA LEU A 235 -6.89 -7.05 2.70
C LEU A 235 -6.04 -6.47 3.84
N GLY A 236 -6.29 -5.23 4.28
CA GLY A 236 -5.60 -4.59 5.40
C GLY A 236 -6.08 -5.02 6.79
N PRO A 237 -5.44 -4.59 7.88
CA PRO A 237 -5.98 -4.76 9.23
C PRO A 237 -7.32 -4.02 9.40
N SER A 238 -8.18 -4.49 10.30
CA SER A 238 -9.41 -3.75 10.62
C SER A 238 -9.05 -2.46 11.39
N ARG A 239 -9.85 -1.38 11.26
CA ARG A 239 -9.59 -0.13 12.00
C ARG A 239 -9.51 -0.31 13.52
N LEU A 240 -10.16 -1.34 14.06
CA LEU A 240 -10.07 -1.71 15.48
C LEU A 240 -8.70 -2.30 15.83
N ALA A 241 -8.14 -3.14 14.95
CA ALA A 241 -6.83 -3.76 15.13
C ALA A 241 -5.71 -2.72 15.15
N SER A 242 -5.76 -1.76 14.23
CA SER A 242 -4.80 -0.64 14.17
C SER A 242 -4.79 0.17 15.47
N ARG A 243 -5.97 0.41 16.06
CA ARG A 243 -6.10 1.19 17.30
C ARG A 243 -5.64 0.44 18.54
N VAL A 244 -5.79 -0.89 18.56
CA VAL A 244 -5.25 -1.73 19.65
C VAL A 244 -3.71 -1.76 19.58
N VAL A 245 -3.12 -1.89 18.39
CA VAL A 245 -1.67 -1.82 18.21
C VAL A 245 -1.11 -0.46 18.62
N GLU A 246 -1.80 0.62 18.28
CA GLU A 246 -1.44 1.99 18.71
C GLU A 246 -1.48 2.12 20.24
N LEU A 247 -2.53 1.60 20.90
CA LEU A 247 -2.65 1.60 22.36
C LEU A 247 -1.66 0.67 23.08
N GLU A 248 -1.30 -0.46 22.48
CA GLU A 248 -0.26 -1.36 23.00
C GLU A 248 1.13 -0.73 22.87
N SER A 249 1.41 -0.05 21.75
CA SER A 249 2.64 0.72 21.54
C SER A 249 2.76 1.85 22.57
N ASP A 250 1.68 2.61 22.80
CA ASP A 250 1.67 3.69 23.79
C ASP A 250 1.88 3.17 25.22
N ARG A 251 1.28 2.01 25.57
CA ARG A 251 1.52 1.38 26.87
C ARG A 251 2.94 0.89 27.04
N GLY A 252 3.58 0.35 25.99
CA GLY A 252 4.99 -0.03 26.02
C GLY A 252 5.88 1.17 26.36
N VAL A 253 5.67 2.29 25.68
CA VAL A 253 6.41 3.54 25.94
C VAL A 253 6.18 4.07 27.36
N VAL A 254 4.95 4.03 27.86
CA VAL A 254 4.62 4.46 29.23
C VAL A 254 5.24 3.53 30.29
N VAL A 255 5.22 2.22 30.07
CA VAL A 255 5.82 1.24 30.99
C VAL A 255 7.34 1.36 31.01
N ASP A 256 7.98 1.51 29.85
CA ASP A 256 9.43 1.70 29.75
C ASP A 256 9.88 3.00 30.41
N THR A 257 9.09 4.07 30.25
CA THR A 257 9.32 5.36 30.93
C THR A 257 9.18 5.21 32.45
N ALA A 258 8.12 4.55 32.93
CA ALA A 258 7.93 4.30 34.36
C ALA A 258 9.03 3.41 34.97
N ALA A 259 9.51 2.41 34.23
CA ALA A 259 10.62 1.54 34.64
C ALA A 259 11.98 2.27 34.64
N ALA A 260 12.15 3.28 33.80
CA ALA A 260 13.32 4.17 33.82
C ALA A 260 13.28 5.11 35.03
N ASP A 261 12.11 5.69 35.32
CA ASP A 261 11.92 6.57 36.49
C ASP A 261 12.09 5.83 37.81
N LEU A 262 11.58 4.60 37.93
CA LEU A 262 11.80 3.77 39.12
C LEU A 262 13.28 3.50 39.37
N ARG A 263 14.04 3.12 38.34
CA ARG A 263 15.49 2.90 38.46
C ARG A 263 16.24 4.17 38.86
N ARG A 264 15.77 5.34 38.40
CA ARG A 264 16.34 6.63 38.78
C ARG A 264 16.05 6.96 40.24
N ILE A 265 14.81 6.79 40.70
CA ILE A 265 14.43 7.01 42.11
C ILE A 265 15.18 6.06 43.03
N GLU A 266 15.29 4.77 42.67
CA GLU A 266 16.06 3.79 43.42
C GLU A 266 17.51 4.22 43.56
N ARG A 267 18.14 4.67 42.47
CA ARG A 267 19.52 5.15 42.49
C ARG A 267 19.69 6.42 43.32
N ASP A 268 18.81 7.41 43.15
CA ASP A 268 18.85 8.65 43.91
C ASP A 268 18.60 8.40 45.41
N LEU A 269 17.78 7.42 45.76
CA LEU A 269 17.57 6.98 47.14
C LEU A 269 18.78 6.24 47.68
N HIS A 270 19.39 5.34 46.90
CA HIS A 270 20.58 4.61 47.31
C HIS A 270 21.77 5.55 47.53
N ASP A 271 22.03 6.43 46.56
CA ASP A 271 23.11 7.42 46.61
C ASP A 271 22.84 8.46 47.71
N GLY A 272 21.58 8.91 47.86
CA GLY A 272 21.19 9.89 48.88
C GLY A 272 21.23 9.32 50.31
N ALA A 273 20.88 8.04 50.50
CA ALA A 273 21.01 7.36 51.78
C ALA A 273 22.47 7.11 52.14
N GLN A 274 23.29 6.67 51.18
CA GLN A 274 24.73 6.47 51.37
C GLN A 274 25.44 7.79 51.73
N ALA A 275 25.13 8.89 51.02
CA ALA A 275 25.72 10.20 51.32
C ALA A 275 25.41 10.66 52.75
N ARG A 276 24.18 10.45 53.24
CA ARG A 276 23.80 10.79 54.61
C ARG A 276 24.50 9.91 55.66
N LEU A 277 24.64 8.61 55.40
CA LEU A 277 25.35 7.71 56.30
C LEU A 277 26.84 8.04 56.39
N VAL A 278 27.47 8.40 55.28
CA VAL A 278 28.88 8.84 55.26
C VAL A 278 29.07 10.15 56.01
N ALA A 279 28.20 11.14 55.78
CA ALA A 279 28.24 12.41 56.51
C ALA A 279 28.11 12.21 58.03
N LEU A 280 27.15 11.38 58.47
CA LEU A 280 26.96 11.07 59.89
C LEU A 280 28.18 10.36 60.49
N ALA A 281 28.80 9.44 59.76
CA ALA A 281 30.01 8.75 60.23
C ALA A 281 31.21 9.70 60.33
N MET A 282 31.36 10.65 59.40
CA MET A 282 32.40 11.69 59.47
C MET A 282 32.18 12.63 60.66
N ASP A 283 30.95 13.10 60.89
CA ASP A 283 30.60 13.97 62.02
C ASP A 283 30.85 13.25 63.37
N LEU A 284 30.52 11.97 63.46
CA LEU A 284 30.80 11.14 64.64
C LEU A 284 32.31 10.95 64.87
N GLY A 285 33.09 10.81 63.80
CA GLY A 285 34.55 10.75 63.86
C GLY A 285 35.16 12.03 64.44
N LEU A 286 34.73 13.20 63.94
CA LEU A 286 35.17 14.51 64.41
C LEU A 286 34.77 14.78 65.87
N ALA A 287 33.56 14.36 66.27
CA ALA A 287 33.11 14.49 67.65
C ALA A 287 33.95 13.62 68.62
N ARG A 288 34.35 12.42 68.20
CA ARG A 288 35.22 11.54 68.99
C ARG A 288 36.64 12.10 69.14
N GLU A 289 37.18 12.72 68.10
CA GLU A 289 38.52 13.34 68.12
C GLU A 289 38.56 14.55 69.06
N LYS A 290 37.53 15.41 69.03
CA LYS A 290 37.40 16.54 69.98
C LYS A 290 37.25 16.10 71.44
N LEU A 291 36.61 14.97 71.71
CA LEU A 291 36.49 14.38 73.06
C LEU A 291 37.82 13.80 73.59
N LEU A 292 38.82 13.60 72.72
CA LEU A 292 40.15 13.12 73.10
C LEU A 292 41.16 14.26 73.30
N GLU A 293 40.91 15.44 72.73
CA GLU A 293 41.80 16.61 72.81
C GLU A 293 41.47 17.60 73.95
N ASP A 294 40.32 17.49 74.62
CA ASP A 294 39.94 18.34 75.76
C ASP A 294 39.33 17.49 76.90
N PRO A 295 40.10 17.09 77.93
CA PRO A 295 39.61 16.27 79.04
C PRO A 295 38.73 17.03 80.04
#